data_AF-A0A066VTR2-F1
#
_entry.id   AF-A0A066VTR2-F1
#
_cell.length_a   1.000
_cell.length_b   1.000
_cell.length_c   1.000
_cell.angle_alpha   90.00
_cell.angle_beta   90.00
_cell.angle_gamma   90.00
#
_symmetry.space_group_name_H-M   'P 1'
#
loop_
_entity.id
_entity.type
_entity.pdbx_description
1 polymer ?
#
loop_
_entity_poly.entity_id
_entity_poly.type
_entity_poly.pdbx_seq_one_letter_code
_entity_poly.pdbx_strand_id
1 'polypeptide(L)' 'KHRWTEDETQALVDGCNKHGVGSWKIILSDPEFSHRFENRTAGDLKDRFRTY' A
#
# COMPACT_ATOMS: atom_id res chain seq x y z
N LYS A 1 -17.25 1.38 1.66
CA LYS A 1 -16.20 0.60 0.95
C LYS A 1 -15.43 1.55 0.05
N HIS A 2 -14.29 2.07 0.50
CA HIS A 2 -13.41 2.87 -0.36
C HIS A 2 -12.75 1.94 -1.38
N ARG A 3 -13.11 2.13 -2.66
CA ARG A 3 -12.51 1.40 -3.77
C ARG A 3 -11.05 1.84 -3.88
N TRP A 4 -10.15 0.88 -4.10
CA TRP A 4 -8.75 1.21 -4.38
C TRP A 4 -8.66 1.89 -5.73
N THR A 5 -7.95 3.00 -5.76
CA THR A 5 -7.61 3.69 -7.00
C THR A 5 -6.41 3.02 -7.68
N GLU A 6 -6.24 3.30 -8.96
CA GLU A 6 -5.06 2.84 -9.71
C GLU A 6 -3.77 3.42 -9.12
N ASP A 7 -3.76 4.68 -8.68
CA ASP A 7 -2.61 5.31 -8.02
C ASP A 7 -2.24 4.61 -6.71
N GLU A 8 -3.20 4.34 -5.82
CA GLU A 8 -2.94 3.59 -4.58
C GLU A 8 -2.43 2.17 -4.88
N THR A 9 -2.98 1.53 -5.91
CA THR A 9 -2.56 0.18 -6.31
C THR A 9 -1.15 0.20 -6.87
N GLN A 10 -0.81 1.19 -7.70
CA GLN A 10 0.52 1.35 -8.26
C GLN A 10 1.54 1.65 -7.16
N ALA A 11 1.21 2.52 -6.20
CA ALA A 11 2.04 2.80 -5.04
C ALA A 11 2.22 1.58 -4.14
N LEU A 12 1.20 0.71 -4.04
CA LEU A 12 1.32 -0.54 -3.29
C LEU A 12 2.31 -1.49 -3.97
N VAL A 13 2.21 -1.63 -5.29
CA VAL A 13 3.12 -2.45 -6.09
C VAL A 13 4.54 -1.89 -6.03
N ASP A 14 4.71 -0.58 -6.17
CA ASP A 14 6.02 0.07 -6.10
C ASP A 14 6.65 -0.05 -4.72
N GLY A 15 5.88 0.21 -3.66
CA GLY A 15 6.29 -0.01 -2.28
C GLY A 15 6.67 -1.47 -2.01
N CYS A 16 5.95 -2.44 -2.58
CA CYS A 16 6.31 -3.86 -2.50
C CYS A 16 7.61 -4.18 -3.25
N ASN A 17 7.84 -3.57 -4.41
CA ASN A 17 9.08 -3.76 -5.16
C ASN A 17 10.28 -3.13 -4.44
N LYS A 18 10.09 -1.99 -3.77
CA LYS A 18 11.14 -1.26 -3.05
C LYS A 18 11.50 -1.90 -1.70
N HIS A 19 10.50 -2.22 -0.89
CA HIS A 19 10.67 -2.69 0.49
C HIS A 19 10.48 -4.19 0.69
N GLY A 20 9.98 -4.88 -0.34
CA GLY A 20 9.60 -6.29 -0.29
C GLY A 20 8.13 -6.51 0.09
N VAL A 21 7.53 -7.55 -0.48
CA VAL A 21 6.17 -7.99 -0.14
C VAL A 21 6.13 -8.42 1.33
N GLY A 22 5.19 -7.88 2.11
CA GLY A 22 5.08 -8.13 3.55
C GLY A 22 5.54 -6.96 4.42
N SER A 23 6.29 -6.01 3.85
CA SER A 23 6.77 -4.80 4.52
C SER A 23 5.70 -3.69 4.62
N TRP A 24 4.43 -4.04 4.87
CA TRP A 24 3.29 -3.10 4.80
C TRP A 24 3.42 -1.90 5.72
N LYS A 25 3.91 -2.13 6.96
CA LYS A 25 4.15 -1.04 7.91
C LYS A 25 5.24 -0.07 7.43
N ILE A 26 6.27 -0.60 6.75
CA ILE A 26 7.35 0.21 6.19
C ILE A 26 6.80 1.04 5.03
N ILE A 27 6.05 0.42 4.13
CA ILE A 27 5.39 1.10 2.99
C ILE A 27 4.44 2.21 3.48
N LEU A 28 3.70 1.98 4.56
CA LEU A 28 2.82 2.98 5.17
C LEU A 28 3.55 4.14 5.84
N SER A 29 4.72 3.88 6.42
CA SER A 29 5.55 4.92 7.04
C SER A 29 6.50 5.60 6.05
N ASP A 30 6.59 5.10 4.81
CA ASP A 30 7.45 5.66 3.80
C ASP A 30 6.89 7.02 3.32
N PRO A 31 7.65 8.12 3.36
CA PRO A 31 7.16 9.43 2.94
C PRO A 31 6.73 9.49 1.46
N GLU A 32 7.27 8.61 0.62
CA GLU A 32 6.93 8.50 -0.81
C GLU A 32 5.56 7.87 -1.05
N PHE A 33 5.09 7.02 -0.13
CA PHE A 33 3.82 6.30 -0.28
C PHE A 33 2.77 6.62 0.78
N SER A 34 3.17 7.08 1.97
CA SER A 34 2.31 7.39 3.11
C SER A 34 1.18 8.36 2.77
N HIS A 35 1.44 9.37 1.93
CA HIS A 35 0.41 10.31 1.47
C HIS A 35 -0.70 9.66 0.63
N ARG A 36 -0.42 8.52 -0.02
CA ARG A 36 -1.43 7.75 -0.77
C ARG A 36 -2.21 6.82 0.14
N PHE A 37 -1.65 6.51 1.31
CA PHE A 37 -2.17 5.54 2.25
C PHE A 37 -2.67 6.17 3.56
N GLU A 38 -2.93 7.48 3.59
CA GLU A 38 -3.36 8.21 4.81
C GLU A 38 -4.59 7.59 5.49
N ASN A 39 -5.49 6.98 4.69
CA ASN A 39 -6.70 6.32 5.17
C ASN A 39 -6.62 4.79 5.08
N ARG A 40 -5.42 4.23 4.95
CA ARG A 40 -5.19 2.78 4.85
C ARG A 40 -4.37 2.29 6.01
N THR A 41 -4.61 1.04 6.39
CA THR A 41 -3.83 0.35 7.41
C THR A 41 -2.98 -0.74 6.79
N ALA A 42 -2.02 -1.28 7.55
CA ALA A 42 -1.20 -2.39 7.08
C ALA A 42 -2.06 -3.62 6.72
N GLY A 43 -3.22 -3.75 7.36
CA GLY A 43 -4.22 -4.75 7.01
C GLY A 43 -4.85 -4.50 5.64
N ASP A 44 -5.20 -3.26 5.32
CA ASP A 44 -5.76 -2.88 4.01
C ASP A 44 -4.78 -3.16 2.87
N LEU A 45 -3.50 -2.78 3.03
CA LEU A 45 -2.46 -3.03 2.03
C LEU A 45 -2.29 -4.55 1.77
N LYS A 46 -2.25 -5.33 2.86
CA LYS A 46 -2.18 -6.79 2.78
C LYS A 46 -3.41 -7.38 2.08
N ASP A 47 -4.61 -6.93 2.45
CA ASP A 47 -5.86 -7.43 1.85
C ASP A 47 -5.94 -7.07 0.37
N ARG A 48 -5.57 -5.83 0.03
CA ARG A 48 -5.49 -5.39 -1.35
C ARG A 48 -4.52 -6.22 -2.16
N PHE A 49 -3.32 -6.47 -1.66
CA PHE A 49 -2.33 -7.27 -2.38
C PHE A 49 -2.80 -8.72 -2.61
N ARG A 50 -3.60 -9.27 -1.70
CA ARG A 50 -4.17 -10.63 -1.84
C ARG A 50 -5.36 -10.72 -2.79
N THR A 51 -6.08 -9.61 -2.98
CA THR A 51 -7.30 -9.53 -3.80
C THR A 51 -7.07 -8.83 -5.14
N TYR A 52 -5.89 -8.24 -5.34
CA TYR A 52 -5.43 -7.64 -6.60
C TYR A 52 -4.96 -8.71 -7.58
#